data_AF-A0A2P7MZK2-F1
#
_entry.id   AF-A0A2P7MZK2-F1
#
_cell.length_a   1.000
_cell.length_b   1.000
_cell.length_c   1.000
_cell.angle_alpha   90.00
_cell.angle_beta   90.00
_cell.angle_gamma   90.00
#
_symmetry.space_group_name_H-M   'P 1'
#
loop_
_entity.id
_entity.type
_entity.pdbx_description
1 polymer ?
#
loop_
_entity_poly.entity_id
_entity_poly.type
_entity_poly.pdbx_seq_one_letter_code
_entity_poly.pdbx_strand_id
1 'polypeptide(L)'
;MASRLSSNHLLISALAKRQRSKNPLQAGFTLVELLIVVIIIGILSAIAIPAFLNQQDKARARASESSSMGAARACAALQVNAEHASYVSPPGVTGTCEPSGTAATFTTADTNLTTNAIATIATTGQVSLTTPAAP
;
A
#
# COMPACT_ATOMS: atom_id res chain seq x y z
N MET A 1 -62.82 -60.91 1.22
CA MET A 1 -62.50 -60.11 2.42
C MET A 1 -61.17 -59.35 2.26
N ALA A 2 -60.95 -58.68 1.11
CA ALA A 2 -59.69 -57.96 0.86
C ALA A 2 -59.82 -56.72 -0.06
N SER A 3 -61.04 -56.23 -0.34
CA SER A 3 -61.24 -55.07 -1.24
C SER A 3 -61.29 -53.71 -0.53
N ARG A 4 -61.05 -53.63 0.79
CA ARG A 4 -61.15 -52.38 1.57
C ARG A 4 -59.82 -51.65 1.82
N LEU A 5 -58.68 -52.09 1.26
CA LEU A 5 -57.39 -51.41 1.49
C LEU A 5 -56.97 -50.38 0.43
N SER A 6 -57.65 -50.30 -0.73
CA SER A 6 -57.13 -49.50 -1.86
C SER A 6 -57.36 -47.99 -1.74
N SER A 7 -58.45 -47.54 -1.11
CA SER A 7 -58.84 -46.11 -1.19
C SER A 7 -58.09 -45.19 -0.23
N ASN A 8 -57.65 -45.68 0.94
CA ASN A 8 -56.96 -44.83 1.92
C ASN A 8 -55.44 -44.73 1.66
N HIS A 9 -54.83 -45.76 1.07
CA HIS A 9 -53.40 -45.74 0.72
C HIS A 9 -53.10 -44.80 -0.46
N LEU A 10 -54.06 -44.61 -1.36
CA LEU A 10 -54.00 -43.65 -2.47
C LEU A 10 -54.05 -42.18 -1.99
N LEU A 11 -54.82 -41.90 -0.93
CA LEU A 11 -54.87 -40.56 -0.34
C LEU A 11 -53.59 -40.23 0.46
N ILE A 12 -53.07 -41.19 1.22
CA ILE A 12 -51.81 -41.02 1.97
C ILE A 12 -50.61 -40.82 1.02
N SER A 13 -50.56 -41.58 -0.09
CA SER A 13 -49.51 -41.42 -1.10
C SER A 13 -49.68 -40.18 -1.99
N ALA A 14 -50.91 -39.69 -2.20
CA ALA A 14 -51.16 -38.43 -2.91
C ALA A 14 -50.77 -37.20 -2.08
N LEU A 15 -50.94 -37.24 -0.75
CA LEU A 15 -50.50 -36.17 0.16
C LEU A 15 -48.98 -36.15 0.35
N ALA A 16 -48.32 -37.31 0.35
CA ALA A 16 -46.86 -37.40 0.43
C ALA A 16 -46.13 -36.89 -0.83
N LYS A 17 -46.81 -36.84 -1.99
CA LYS A 17 -46.17 -36.57 -3.30
C LYS A 17 -46.24 -35.13 -3.77
N ARG A 18 -47.01 -34.25 -3.13
CA ARG A 18 -47.25 -32.89 -3.69
C ARG A 18 -46.50 -31.74 -3.02
N GLN A 19 -45.70 -31.95 -1.98
CA GLN A 19 -44.94 -30.83 -1.41
C GLN A 19 -43.54 -31.21 -0.97
N ARG A 20 -42.70 -31.60 -1.93
CA ARG A 20 -41.28 -31.25 -1.81
C ARG A 20 -41.17 -29.77 -2.10
N SER A 21 -41.29 -28.96 -1.05
CA SER A 21 -40.91 -27.54 -1.06
C SER A 21 -39.51 -27.45 -1.69
N LYS A 22 -39.45 -26.99 -2.94
CA LYS A 22 -38.20 -26.41 -3.46
C LYS A 22 -38.07 -25.13 -2.66
N ASN A 23 -37.35 -25.18 -1.55
CA ASN A 23 -37.04 -23.98 -0.78
C ASN A 23 -36.50 -22.95 -1.78
N PRO A 24 -37.20 -21.84 -2.05
CA PRO A 24 -36.73 -20.82 -2.99
C PRO A 24 -35.55 -20.02 -2.43
N LEU A 25 -34.89 -20.54 -1.39
CA LEU A 25 -33.89 -19.89 -0.55
C LEU A 25 -32.48 -20.46 -0.74
N GLN A 26 -32.30 -21.45 -1.63
CA GLN A 26 -30.97 -21.91 -2.07
C GLN A 26 -30.76 -21.54 -3.53
N ALA A 27 -30.78 -20.23 -3.80
CA ALA A 27 -30.23 -19.66 -5.01
C ALA A 27 -28.70 -19.63 -4.85
N GLY A 28 -28.00 -20.53 -5.56
CA GLY A 28 -26.54 -20.46 -5.66
C GLY A 28 -26.12 -19.31 -6.57
N PHE A 29 -24.91 -18.77 -6.34
CA PHE A 29 -24.29 -17.78 -7.22
C PHE A 29 -24.11 -18.39 -8.61
N THR A 30 -24.53 -17.69 -9.65
CA THR A 30 -24.36 -18.16 -11.02
C THR A 30 -22.92 -17.92 -11.48
N LEU A 31 -22.40 -18.82 -12.32
CA LEU A 31 -21.06 -18.66 -12.90
C LEU A 31 -20.96 -17.38 -13.75
N VAL A 32 -22.08 -16.97 -14.36
CA VAL A 32 -22.18 -15.73 -15.14
C VAL A 32 -22.07 -14.48 -14.25
N GLU A 33 -22.68 -14.49 -13.06
CA GLU A 33 -22.52 -13.39 -12.10
C GLU A 33 -21.06 -13.25 -11.67
N LEU A 34 -20.38 -14.36 -11.37
CA LEU A 34 -18.96 -14.32 -11.03
C LEU A 34 -18.09 -13.84 -12.21
N LEU A 35 -18.42 -14.25 -13.43
CA LEU A 35 -17.71 -13.85 -14.64
C LEU A 35 -17.76 -12.34 -14.87
N ILE A 36 -18.94 -11.73 -14.76
CA ILE A 36 -19.10 -10.28 -14.97
C ILE A 36 -18.33 -9.50 -13.89
N VAL A 37 -18.36 -9.97 -12.64
CA VAL A 37 -17.62 -9.32 -11.54
C VAL A 37 -16.12 -9.33 -11.82
N VAL A 38 -15.54 -10.46 -12.22
CA VAL A 38 -14.10 -10.53 -12.51
C VAL A 38 -13.69 -9.68 -13.71
N ILE A 39 -14.57 -9.52 -14.70
CA ILE A 39 -14.34 -8.63 -15.85
C ILE A 39 -14.32 -7.16 -15.39
N ILE A 40 -15.29 -6.74 -14.57
CA ILE A 40 -15.36 -5.35 -14.09
C ILE A 40 -14.14 -5.02 -13.23
N ILE A 41 -13.79 -5.85 -12.24
CA ILE A 41 -12.59 -5.62 -11.42
C ILE A 41 -11.32 -5.70 -12.27
N GLY A 42 -11.29 -6.51 -13.34
CA GLY A 42 -10.18 -6.58 -14.28
C GLY A 42 -9.93 -5.24 -14.99
N ILE A 43 -10.98 -4.61 -15.51
CA ILE A 43 -10.90 -3.29 -16.17
C ILE A 43 -10.46 -2.21 -15.18
N LEU A 44 -11.05 -2.19 -13.98
CA LEU A 44 -10.69 -1.21 -12.96
C LEU A 44 -9.23 -1.38 -12.50
N SER A 45 -8.79 -2.63 -12.30
CA SER A 45 -7.44 -2.95 -11.83
C SER A 45 -6.37 -2.56 -12.86
N ALA A 46 -6.66 -2.70 -14.16
CA ALA A 46 -5.73 -2.32 -15.22
C ALA A 46 -5.33 -0.82 -15.17
N ILE A 47 -6.23 0.05 -14.72
CA ILE A 47 -5.96 1.50 -14.56
C ILE A 47 -5.46 1.81 -13.15
N ALA A 48 -6.08 1.20 -12.12
CA ALA A 48 -5.79 1.52 -10.73
C ALA A 48 -4.39 1.06 -10.28
N ILE A 49 -3.94 -0.12 -10.69
CA ILE A 49 -2.64 -0.69 -10.28
C ILE A 49 -1.47 0.20 -10.71
N PRO A 50 -1.28 0.56 -12.00
CA PRO A 50 -0.13 1.38 -12.40
C PRO A 50 -0.17 2.78 -11.77
N ALA A 51 -1.36 3.37 -11.63
CA ALA A 51 -1.52 4.67 -10.97
C ALA A 51 -1.14 4.60 -9.48
N PHE A 52 -1.55 3.55 -8.77
CA PHE A 52 -1.21 3.34 -7.37
C PHE A 52 0.29 3.10 -7.16
N LEU A 53 0.92 2.29 -8.01
CA LEU A 53 2.37 2.03 -7.94
C LEU A 53 3.16 3.34 -8.14
N ASN A 54 2.81 4.16 -9.12
CA ASN A 54 3.45 5.47 -9.32
C ASN A 54 3.25 6.41 -8.12
N GLN A 55 2.07 6.40 -7.48
CA GLN A 55 1.85 7.17 -6.25
C GLN A 55 2.69 6.66 -5.08
N GLN A 56 2.84 5.34 -4.95
CA GLN A 56 3.70 4.74 -3.94
C GLN A 56 5.17 5.14 -4.14
N ASP A 57 5.66 5.11 -5.37
CA ASP A 57 7.04 5.53 -5.69
C ASP A 57 7.26 7.02 -5.39
N LYS A 58 6.30 7.88 -5.75
CA LYS A 58 6.33 9.31 -5.38
C LYS A 58 6.33 9.52 -3.87
N ALA A 59 5.51 8.76 -3.13
CA ALA A 59 5.47 8.86 -1.67
C ALA A 59 6.80 8.44 -1.04
N ARG A 60 7.42 7.36 -1.54
CA ARG A 60 8.75 6.91 -1.10
C ARG A 60 9.84 7.93 -1.41
N ALA A 61 9.82 8.52 -2.61
CA ALA A 61 10.75 9.59 -2.98
C ALA A 61 10.64 10.80 -2.05
N ARG A 62 9.42 11.22 -1.69
CA ARG A 62 9.19 12.32 -0.74
C ARG A 62 9.60 11.98 0.69
N ALA A 63 9.38 10.74 1.12
CA ALA A 63 9.85 10.29 2.43
C ALA A 63 11.38 10.33 2.50
N SER A 64 12.06 9.82 1.47
CA SER A 64 13.52 9.84 1.30
C SER A 64 14.08 11.28 1.32
N GLU A 65 13.45 12.20 0.57
CA GLU A 65 13.76 13.63 0.61
C GLU A 65 13.63 14.20 2.04
N SER A 66 12.50 13.93 2.70
CA SER A 66 12.24 14.41 4.06
C SER A 66 13.26 13.90 5.09
N SER A 67 13.65 12.63 5.00
CA SER A 67 14.64 12.02 5.90
C SER A 67 16.02 12.64 5.73
N SER A 68 16.50 12.80 4.49
CA SER A 68 17.79 13.43 4.20
C SER A 68 17.80 14.91 4.62
N MET A 69 16.71 15.64 4.37
CA MET A 69 16.51 17.00 4.86
C MET A 69 16.55 17.11 6.38
N GLY A 70 15.86 16.20 7.07
CA GLY A 70 15.77 16.19 8.52
C GLY A 70 17.16 16.06 9.15
N ALA A 71 17.95 15.13 8.63
CA ALA A 71 19.35 14.95 9.04
C ALA A 71 20.21 16.18 8.74
N ALA A 72 20.08 16.76 7.55
CA ALA A 72 20.82 17.96 7.18
C ALA A 72 20.44 19.18 8.04
N ARG A 73 19.16 19.37 8.36
CA ARG A 73 18.69 20.45 9.24
C ARG A 73 19.16 20.28 10.68
N ALA A 74 19.08 19.05 11.21
CA ALA A 74 19.57 18.75 12.55
C ALA A 74 21.06 19.07 12.66
N CYS A 75 21.83 18.66 11.66
CA CYS A 75 23.24 19.02 11.59
C CYS A 75 23.49 20.53 11.45
N ALA A 76 22.76 21.22 10.56
CA ALA A 76 22.92 22.66 10.38
C ALA A 76 22.65 23.44 11.68
N ALA A 77 21.70 22.97 12.50
CA ALA A 77 21.44 23.54 13.82
C ALA A 77 22.66 23.41 14.77
N LEU A 78 23.34 22.26 14.77
CA LEU A 78 24.55 22.06 15.58
C LEU A 78 25.70 22.97 15.12
N GLN A 79 25.86 23.16 13.80
CA GLN A 79 26.86 24.06 13.25
C GLN A 79 26.61 25.53 13.61
N VAL A 80 25.35 25.97 13.59
CA VAL A 80 24.98 27.35 13.97
C VAL A 80 25.11 27.59 15.48
N ASN A 81 24.77 26.60 16.29
CA ASN A 81 24.84 26.70 17.75
C ASN A 81 26.27 26.52 18.31
N ALA A 82 27.27 26.28 17.44
CA ALA A 82 28.64 25.93 17.82
C ALA A 82 28.71 24.76 18.84
N GLU A 83 27.72 23.85 18.79
CA GLU A 83 27.71 22.67 19.65
C GLU A 83 28.67 21.64 19.06
N HIS A 84 29.75 21.33 19.78
CA HIS A 84 30.83 20.49 19.27
C HIS A 84 30.51 18.98 19.19
N ALA A 85 29.24 18.61 19.07
CA ALA A 85 28.82 17.21 19.00
C ALA A 85 28.72 16.73 17.56
N SER A 86 29.27 15.54 17.28
CA SER A 86 29.06 14.86 16.01
C SER A 86 27.61 14.42 15.88
N TYR A 87 26.97 14.76 14.76
CA TYR A 87 25.64 14.24 14.45
C TYR A 87 25.76 12.85 13.81
N VAL A 88 25.03 11.89 14.36
CA VAL A 88 24.84 10.57 13.77
C VAL A 88 23.47 10.53 13.10
N SER A 89 23.44 10.20 11.82
CA SER A 89 22.20 10.13 11.07
C SER A 89 21.28 9.00 11.56
N PRO A 90 19.95 9.17 11.45
CA PRO A 90 18.99 8.11 11.75
C PRO A 90 19.16 6.92 10.78
N PRO A 91 18.67 5.72 11.15
CA PRO A 91 18.63 4.58 10.25
C PRO A 91 17.97 4.93 8.91
N GLY A 92 18.56 4.47 7.81
CA GLY A 92 18.09 4.76 6.45
C GLY A 92 18.61 6.07 5.84
N VAL A 93 19.35 6.88 6.61
CA VAL A 93 20.10 8.04 6.12
C VAL A 93 21.58 7.79 6.38
N THR A 94 22.41 7.97 5.36
CA THR A 94 23.87 7.88 5.46
C THR A 94 24.44 9.30 5.41
N GLY A 95 25.20 9.68 6.42
CA GLY A 95 25.87 10.97 6.47
C GLY A 95 26.21 11.30 7.92
N THR A 96 27.42 11.80 8.14
CA THR A 96 27.82 12.34 9.44
C THR A 96 28.07 13.81 9.27
N CYS A 97 27.97 14.54 10.37
CA CYS A 97 28.49 15.89 10.35
C CYS A 97 29.25 16.24 11.61
N GLU A 98 30.24 17.09 11.39
CA GLU A 98 31.09 17.65 12.41
C GLU A 98 30.79 19.15 12.59
N PRO A 99 31.04 19.68 13.81
CA PRO A 99 30.65 21.03 14.21
C PRO A 99 31.51 22.16 13.61
N SER A 100 32.35 21.90 12.60
CA SER A 100 33.40 22.82 12.17
C SER A 100 33.04 23.76 11.01
N GLY A 101 31.76 24.00 10.75
CA GLY A 101 31.34 24.80 9.59
C GLY A 101 31.70 24.11 8.26
N THR A 102 31.94 22.79 8.27
CA THR A 102 32.33 22.04 7.08
C THR A 102 31.09 21.58 6.34
N ALA A 103 31.14 21.57 5.01
CA ALA A 103 30.06 21.03 4.22
C ALA A 103 29.81 19.55 4.54
N ALA A 104 28.55 19.17 4.68
CA ALA A 104 28.14 17.80 4.97
C ALA A 104 27.07 17.34 3.98
N THR A 105 27.09 16.06 3.64
CA THR A 105 26.13 15.46 2.69
C THR A 105 25.42 14.28 3.34
N PHE A 106 24.11 14.28 3.23
CA PHE A 106 23.22 13.22 3.73
C PHE A 106 22.52 12.56 2.55
N THR A 107 22.60 11.25 2.49
CA THR A 107 22.06 10.44 1.39
C THR A 107 21.16 9.35 1.94
N THR A 108 19.96 9.26 1.41
CA THR A 108 19.04 8.15 1.65
C THR A 108 19.16 7.16 0.50
N ALA A 109 19.51 5.92 0.83
CA ALA A 109 19.54 4.83 -0.13
C ALA A 109 18.22 4.04 -0.01
N ASP A 110 17.32 4.24 -0.97
CA ASP A 110 16.17 3.35 -1.15
C ASP A 110 16.49 2.40 -2.31
N THR A 111 16.56 1.10 -2.03
CA THR A 111 16.90 0.07 -3.03
C THR A 111 15.84 -0.07 -4.12
N ASN A 112 14.66 0.54 -3.97
CA ASN A 112 13.58 0.53 -4.95
C ASN A 112 13.48 1.82 -5.78
N LEU A 113 14.36 2.80 -5.54
CA LEU A 113 14.39 4.05 -6.30
C LEU A 113 15.70 4.11 -7.10
N THR A 114 15.63 4.50 -8.37
CA THR A 114 16.80 4.57 -9.27
C THR A 114 17.78 5.69 -8.91
N THR A 115 17.45 6.50 -7.90
CA THR A 115 18.15 7.75 -7.57
C THR A 115 17.96 8.12 -6.10
N ASN A 116 19.06 8.40 -5.41
CA ASN A 116 19.09 8.76 -3.99
C ASN A 116 18.68 10.22 -3.77
N ALA A 117 18.00 10.53 -2.65
CA ALA A 117 17.82 11.91 -2.23
C ALA A 117 19.08 12.38 -1.50
N ILE A 118 19.59 13.56 -1.88
CA ILE A 118 20.84 14.10 -1.36
C ILE A 118 20.56 15.48 -0.76
N ALA A 119 20.81 15.64 0.53
CA ALA A 119 20.77 16.93 1.21
C ALA A 119 22.19 17.36 1.57
N THR A 120 22.56 18.57 1.18
CA THR A 120 23.90 19.12 1.40
C THR A 120 23.82 20.39 2.25
N ILE A 121 24.74 20.52 3.19
CA ILE A 121 24.91 21.72 4.01
C ILE A 121 26.13 22.47 3.49
N ALA A 122 25.98 23.75 3.19
CA ALA A 122 27.08 24.64 2.85
C ALA A 122 27.81 25.10 4.12
N THR A 123 29.05 25.56 3.97
CA THR A 123 29.90 26.11 5.05
C THR A 123 29.23 27.25 5.83
N THR A 124 28.26 27.93 5.21
CA THR A 124 27.46 29.02 5.80
C THR A 124 26.18 28.54 6.50
N GLY A 125 25.99 27.22 6.67
CA GLY A 125 24.82 26.62 7.32
C GLY A 125 23.57 26.52 6.43
N GLN A 126 23.65 26.92 5.15
CA GLN A 126 22.54 26.74 4.21
C GLN A 126 22.35 25.26 3.86
N VAL A 127 21.12 24.76 4.00
CA VAL A 127 20.74 23.41 3.58
C VAL A 127 20.11 23.46 2.20
N SER A 128 20.63 22.67 1.27
CA SER A 128 20.10 22.52 -0.09
C SER A 128 19.77 21.06 -0.38
N LEU A 129 18.74 20.86 -1.19
CA LEU A 129 18.32 19.54 -1.63
C LEU A 129 18.62 19.36 -3.10
N THR A 130 19.26 18.25 -3.40
CA THR A 130 19.32 17.71 -4.75
C THR A 130 18.44 16.48 -4.75
N THR A 131 17.19 16.68 -5.16
CA THR A 131 16.29 15.56 -5.41
C THR A 131 16.59 14.97 -6.78
N PRO A 132 16.33 13.68 -6.96
CA PRO A 132 16.16 13.15 -8.29
C PRO A 132 15.01 13.86 -8.99
N ALA A 133 15.19 14.19 -10.27
CA ALA A 133 14.07 14.60 -11.10
C ALA A 133 13.00 13.52 -11.03
N ALA A 134 11.78 13.88 -10.64
CA ALA A 134 10.66 12.95 -10.67
C ALA A 134 10.51 12.42 -12.12
N PRO A 135 10.31 11.10 -12.33
CA PRO A 135 9.90 10.60 -13.62
C PRO A 135 8.50 11.11 -14.01
#